data_AF-A0A0B1P1Y3-F1
#
_entry.id   AF-A0A0B1P1Y3-F1
#
_cell.length_a   1.000
_cell.length_b   1.000
_cell.length_c   1.000
_cell.angle_alpha   90.00
_cell.angle_beta   90.00
_cell.angle_gamma   90.00
#
_symmetry.space_group_name_H-M   'P 1'
#
loop_
_entity.id
_entity.type
_entity.pdbx_description
1 polymer ?
#
loop_
_entity_poly.entity_id
_entity_poly.type
_entity_poly.pdbx_seq_one_letter_code
_entity_poly.pdbx_strand_id
1 'polypeptide(L)'
;MHSEDFCMAPTKCRNCGGPHRSDSRKCLARATRNGAPTKEQLKIIRLAGDREFQAVLRAKAAEERASVLEGNSDEEPSQPEVVDMENIQASSVEDTAGDAMRL
;
A
#
# COMPACT_ATOMS: atom_id res chain seq x y z
N MET A 1 29.86 -2.96 18.17
CA MET A 1 29.35 -2.54 16.84
C MET A 1 27.93 -3.08 16.77
N HIS A 2 26.91 -2.25 17.04
CA HIS A 2 25.52 -2.70 17.00
C HIS A 2 25.12 -2.78 15.53
N SER A 3 25.00 -3.98 15.00
CA SER A 3 24.45 -4.23 13.67
C SER A 3 22.98 -3.81 13.72
N GLU A 4 22.67 -2.60 13.24
CA GLU A 4 21.28 -2.11 13.08
C GLU A 4 20.47 -2.98 12.08
N ASP A 5 21.10 -4.02 11.53
CA ASP A 5 20.58 -4.95 10.52
C ASP A 5 19.57 -5.98 11.06
N PHE A 6 19.36 -6.10 12.38
CA PHE A 6 18.49 -7.15 12.94
C PHE A 6 17.04 -6.73 13.20
N CYS A 7 16.61 -5.54 12.76
CA CYS A 7 15.18 -5.25 12.74
C CYS A 7 14.54 -5.93 11.52
N MET A 8 13.93 -7.11 11.72
CA MET A 8 13.23 -7.87 10.67
C MET A 8 11.95 -7.16 10.16
N ALA A 9 11.47 -6.16 10.90
CA ALA A 9 10.31 -5.37 10.51
C ALA A 9 10.65 -4.42 9.35
N PRO A 10 9.83 -4.37 8.29
CA PRO A 10 10.05 -3.43 7.21
C PRO A 10 9.95 -1.99 7.74
N THR A 11 11.03 -1.22 7.62
CA THR A 11 11.06 0.17 8.08
C THR A 11 10.40 1.07 7.04
N LYS A 12 9.34 1.79 7.43
CA LYS A 12 8.73 2.82 6.59
C LYS A 12 9.55 4.11 6.67
N CYS A 13 10.01 4.62 5.53
CA CYS A 13 10.71 5.89 5.47
C CYS A 13 9.77 7.04 5.85
N ARG A 14 10.18 7.90 6.79
CA ARG A 14 9.35 9.06 7.22
C ARG A 14 9.25 10.16 6.15
N ASN A 15 10.22 10.21 5.24
CA ASN A 15 10.32 11.30 4.26
C ASN A 15 9.58 10.98 2.95
N CYS A 16 9.69 9.73 2.47
CA CYS A 16 9.10 9.29 1.20
C CYS A 16 8.11 8.12 1.33
N GLY A 17 7.89 7.55 2.51
CA GLY A 17 6.97 6.41 2.68
C GLY A 17 7.50 5.06 2.21
N GLY A 18 8.66 5.00 1.53
CA GLY A 18 9.23 3.77 0.95
C GLY A 18 9.81 2.76 1.95
N PRO A 19 10.09 1.52 1.51
CA PRO A 19 10.59 0.42 2.35
C PRO A 19 12.10 0.53 2.63
N HIS A 20 12.50 1.59 3.34
CA HIS A 20 13.88 1.83 3.77
C HIS A 20 13.91 2.88 4.91
N ARG A 21 15.09 3.05 5.55
CA ARG A 21 15.30 4.10 6.55
C ARG A 21 15.50 5.48 5.93
N SER A 22 15.10 6.53 6.64
CA SER A 22 15.18 7.92 6.14
C SER A 22 16.59 8.43 5.80
N ASP A 23 17.62 7.89 6.44
CA ASP A 23 19.05 8.19 6.20
C ASP A 23 19.63 7.43 5.00
N SER A 24 18.88 6.48 4.43
CA SER A 24 19.30 5.70 3.28
C SER A 24 19.53 6.58 2.04
N ARG A 25 20.56 6.24 1.27
CA ARG A 25 20.80 6.82 -0.06
C ARG A 25 19.68 6.50 -1.06
N LYS A 26 18.81 5.53 -0.75
CA LYS A 26 17.62 5.18 -1.55
C LYS A 26 16.47 6.19 -1.40
N CYS A 27 16.51 7.07 -0.40
CA CYS A 27 15.43 8.03 -0.16
C CYS A 27 15.44 9.16 -1.19
N LEU A 28 14.48 9.14 -2.12
CA LEU A 28 14.32 10.18 -3.14
C LEU A 28 13.90 11.55 -2.59
N ALA A 29 13.34 11.59 -1.38
CA ALA A 29 13.02 12.84 -0.68
C ALA A 29 14.25 13.52 -0.07
N ARG A 30 15.42 12.84 -0.07
CA ARG A 30 16.68 13.40 0.43
C ARG A 30 17.22 14.43 -0.56
N ALA A 31 17.67 15.57 -0.05
CA ALA A 31 18.38 16.55 -0.85
C ALA A 31 19.64 15.93 -1.46
N THR A 32 19.89 16.24 -2.73
CA THR A 32 21.08 15.82 -3.47
C THR A 32 22.01 17.01 -3.69
N ARG A 33 23.16 16.78 -4.34
CA ARG A 33 24.03 17.88 -4.81
C ARG A 33 23.31 18.86 -5.73
N ASN A 34 22.24 18.44 -6.39
CA ASN A 34 21.44 19.27 -7.29
C ASN A 34 20.32 20.03 -6.57
N GLY A 35 20.25 19.96 -5.23
CA GLY A 35 19.22 20.61 -4.43
C GLY A 35 18.19 19.65 -3.84
N ALA A 36 17.21 20.22 -3.15
CA ALA A 36 16.08 19.51 -2.55
C ALA A 36 14.91 19.36 -3.54
N PRO A 37 14.13 18.26 -3.48
CA PRO A 37 12.93 18.10 -4.30
C PRO A 37 11.89 19.21 -4.02
N THR A 38 11.15 19.61 -5.04
CA THR A 38 10.04 20.57 -4.91
C THR A 38 8.87 19.96 -4.14
N LYS A 39 7.92 20.78 -3.69
CA LYS A 39 6.73 20.33 -2.97
C LYS A 39 5.88 19.36 -3.81
N GLU A 40 5.76 19.62 -5.11
CA GLU A 40 5.04 18.78 -6.07
C GLU A 40 5.75 17.44 -6.25
N GLN A 41 7.08 17.45 -6.40
CA GLN A 41 7.88 16.23 -6.48
C GLN A 41 7.76 15.40 -5.20
N LEU A 42 7.77 16.02 -4.02
CA LEU A 42 7.60 15.32 -2.74
C LEU A 42 6.25 14.61 -2.64
N LYS A 43 5.17 15.17 -3.21
CA LYS A 43 3.86 14.48 -3.24
C LYS A 43 3.94 13.19 -4.05
N ILE A 44 4.54 13.25 -5.25
CA ILE A 44 4.71 12.10 -6.13
C ILE A 44 5.60 11.04 -5.47
N ILE A 45 6.73 11.47 -4.90
CA ILE A 45 7.68 10.60 -4.20
C ILE A 45 7.00 9.87 -3.04
N ARG A 46 6.16 10.56 -2.25
CA ARG A 46 5.42 9.94 -1.14
C ARG A 46 4.40 8.91 -1.62
N LEU A 47 3.63 9.25 -2.65
CA LEU A 47 2.65 8.34 -3.23
C LEU A 47 3.32 7.06 -3.75
N ALA A 48 4.44 7.20 -4.47
CA ALA A 48 5.21 6.08 -4.97
C ALA A 48 5.79 5.23 -3.84
N GLY A 49 6.44 5.86 -2.85
CA GLY A 49 7.02 5.13 -1.72
C GLY A 49 5.98 4.42 -0.86
N ASP A 50 4.83 5.04 -0.60
CA ASP A 50 3.73 4.39 0.13
C ASP A 50 3.23 3.14 -0.61
N ARG A 51 3.10 3.20 -1.95
CA ARG A 51 2.72 2.05 -2.78
C ARG A 51 3.74 0.93 -2.69
N GLU A 52 5.03 1.26 -2.78
CA GLU A 52 6.12 0.28 -2.65
C GLU A 52 6.11 -0.39 -1.27
N PHE A 53 5.92 0.40 -0.21
CA PHE A 53 5.88 -0.13 1.16
C PHE A 53 4.69 -1.09 1.35
N GLN A 54 3.50 -0.74 0.85
CA GLN A 54 2.34 -1.64 0.87
C GLN A 54 2.57 -2.93 0.08
N ALA A 55 3.23 -2.86 -1.08
CA ALA A 55 3.56 -4.03 -1.87
C ALA A 55 4.49 -5.00 -1.10
N VAL A 56 5.50 -4.46 -0.41
CA VAL A 56 6.39 -5.25 0.45
C VAL A 56 5.63 -5.90 1.60
N LEU A 57 4.72 -5.19 2.26
CA LEU A 57 3.87 -5.77 3.32
C LEU A 57 3.02 -6.92 2.79
N ARG A 58 2.40 -6.74 1.61
CA ARG A 58 1.61 -7.80 0.97
C ARG A 58 2.45 -9.02 0.61
N ALA A 59 3.65 -8.79 0.06
CA ALA A 59 4.57 -9.86 -0.30
C ALA A 59 5.00 -10.67 0.94
N LYS A 60 5.37 -10.00 2.04
CA LYS A 60 5.71 -10.66 3.30
C LYS A 60 4.55 -11.49 3.85
N ALA A 61 3.34 -10.96 3.83
CA ALA A 61 2.16 -11.70 4.27
C ALA A 61 1.86 -12.92 3.37
N ALA A 62 2.15 -12.84 2.06
CA ALA A 62 2.01 -13.97 1.16
C ALA A 62 3.10 -15.03 1.39
N GLU A 63 4.34 -14.62 1.63
CA GLU A 63 5.46 -15.49 1.97
C GLU A 63 5.21 -16.26 3.27
N GLU A 64 4.67 -15.59 4.29
CA GLU A 64 4.28 -16.23 5.56
C GLU A 64 3.19 -17.28 5.34
N ARG A 65 2.12 -16.95 4.59
CA ARG A 65 1.06 -17.91 4.24
C ARG A 65 1.58 -19.12 3.45
N ALA A 66 2.49 -18.90 2.50
CA ALA A 66 3.08 -19.98 1.72
C ALA A 66 4.01 -20.86 2.56
N SER A 67 4.75 -20.26 3.50
CA SER A 67 5.64 -21.00 4.41
C SER A 67 4.84 -21.88 5.38
N VAL A 68 3.63 -21.46 5.79
CA VAL A 68 2.74 -22.30 6.58
C VAL A 68 2.28 -23.53 5.78
N LEU A 69 1.90 -23.35 4.50
CA LEU A 69 1.39 -24.42 3.63
C LEU A 69 2.42 -25.53 3.33
N GLU A 70 3.70 -25.19 3.22
CA GLU A 70 4.78 -26.17 3.00
C GLU A 70 5.14 -26.95 4.29
N GLY A 71 4.70 -26.48 5.47
CA GLY A 71 4.94 -27.13 6.76
C GLY A 71 3.84 -28.10 7.21
N ASN A 72 2.68 -28.11 6.56
CA ASN A 72 1.53 -28.94 6.90
C ASN A 72 1.01 -29.71 5.66
N SER A 73 1.77 -30.71 5.22
CA SER A 73 1.28 -31.72 4.27
C SER A 73 0.42 -32.77 5.01
N ASP A 74 -0.67 -32.33 5.61
CA ASP A 74 -1.92 -33.06 5.83
C ASP A 74 -2.90 -32.13 6.56
N GLU A 75 -4.19 -32.28 6.24
CA GLU A 75 -5.38 -31.56 6.73
C GLU A 75 -5.90 -30.42 5.81
N GLU A 76 -7.12 -30.69 5.34
CA GLU A 76 -8.01 -29.99 4.41
C GLU A 76 -8.09 -28.45 4.54
N PRO A 77 -8.24 -27.71 3.42
CA PRO A 77 -8.65 -26.31 3.48
C PRO A 77 -10.10 -26.22 3.95
N SER A 78 -10.30 -25.97 5.25
CA SER A 78 -11.58 -25.53 5.78
C SER A 78 -11.98 -24.24 5.06
N GLN A 79 -13.04 -24.34 4.26
CA GLN A 79 -13.59 -23.30 3.41
C GLN A 79 -13.81 -21.99 4.19
N PRO A 80 -13.65 -20.81 3.57
CA PRO A 80 -14.23 -19.61 4.13
C PRO A 80 -15.75 -19.74 4.03
N GLU A 81 -16.42 -19.91 5.17
CA GLU A 81 -17.88 -19.84 5.25
C GLU A 81 -18.37 -18.53 4.62
N VAL A 82 -19.13 -18.69 3.55
CA VAL A 82 -19.92 -17.67 2.88
C VAL A 82 -20.98 -17.16 3.85
N VAL A 83 -20.69 -16.07 4.57
CA VAL A 83 -21.74 -15.28 5.23
C VAL A 83 -22.24 -14.22 4.25
N ASP A 84 -23.30 -14.65 3.56
CA ASP A 84 -24.44 -13.97 2.97
C ASP A 84 -24.30 -12.60 2.27
N MET A 85 -24.81 -12.62 1.06
CA MET A 85 -25.06 -11.51 0.17
C MET A 85 -26.39 -10.85 0.57
N GLU A 86 -26.34 -9.77 1.35
CA GLU A 86 -27.48 -8.87 1.49
C GLU A 86 -27.10 -7.47 0.97
N ASN A 87 -27.22 -7.33 -0.35
CA ASN A 87 -27.93 -6.24 -1.01
C ASN A 87 -28.13 -4.95 -0.20
N ILE A 88 -27.36 -3.90 -0.52
CA ILE A 88 -27.96 -2.66 -1.06
C ILE A 88 -27.03 -2.10 -2.13
N GLN A 89 -27.38 -2.43 -3.37
CA GLN A 89 -27.02 -1.65 -4.54
C GLN A 89 -27.84 -0.36 -4.51
N ALA A 90 -27.19 0.79 -4.31
CA ALA A 90 -27.73 2.08 -4.73
C ALA A 90 -26.73 2.71 -5.70
N SER A 91 -26.82 2.23 -6.94
CA SER A 91 -26.28 2.85 -8.14
C SER A 91 -26.80 4.28 -8.24
N SER A 92 -25.95 5.28 -8.03
CA SER A 92 -26.22 6.64 -8.47
C SER A 92 -25.47 6.87 -9.78
N VAL A 93 -26.19 6.71 -10.89
CA VAL A 93 -25.86 7.31 -12.19
C VAL A 93 -27.20 7.81 -12.75
N GLU A 94 -27.45 9.10 -12.58
CA GLU A 94 -27.33 10.16 -13.60
C GLU A 94 -28.44 10.05 -14.63
N ASP A 95 -29.29 11.07 -14.76
CA ASP A 95 -29.78 11.46 -16.08
C ASP A 95 -30.23 12.93 -16.11
N THR A 96 -30.04 13.50 -17.29
CA THR A 96 -29.79 14.90 -17.58
C THR A 96 -31.01 15.50 -18.29
N ALA A 97 -31.20 16.81 -18.09
CA ALA A 97 -31.77 17.79 -19.04
C ALA A 97 -33.30 17.85 -19.29
N GLY A 98 -33.75 19.10 -19.44
CA GLY A 98 -35.00 19.50 -20.13
C GLY A 98 -35.93 20.26 -19.18
N ASP A 99 -35.87 21.59 -19.10
CA ASP A 99 -36.55 22.55 -19.99
C ASP A 99 -38.04 22.76 -19.66
N ALA A 100 -38.53 23.97 -19.95
CA ALA A 100 -39.88 24.54 -19.79
C ALA A 100 -40.12 25.33 -18.48
N MET A 101 -39.96 26.66 -18.48
CA MET A 101 -40.89 27.68 -18.98
C MET A 101 -42.06 28.01 -18.04
N ARG A 102 -42.04 29.26 -17.55
CA ARG A 102 -43.15 30.22 -17.33
C ARG A 102 -44.40 29.76 -16.57
N LEU A 103 -44.71 30.49 -15.50
CA LEU A 103 -45.87 31.41 -15.43
C LEU A 103 -45.61 32.49 -14.37
#